data_AF-A0A7G2F6R2-F1
#
_entry.id   AF-A0A7G2F6R2-F1
#
_cell.length_a   1.000
_cell.length_b   1.000
_cell.length_c   1.000
_cell.angle_alpha   90.00
_cell.angle_beta   90.00
_cell.angle_gamma   90.00
#
_symmetry.space_group_name_H-M   'P 1'
#
loop_
_entity.id
_entity.type
_entity.pdbx_description
1 polymer ?
#
loop_
_entity_poly.entity_id
_entity_poly.type
_entity_poly.pdbx_seq_one_letter_code
_entity_poly.pdbx_strand_id
1 'polypeptide(L)'
;MSTREGASQNRTAPDLKPIETCRKLLKSREFLSVRYIIQVNQLLKSKRHDDDDQFEQVEAICDLLIAAENRLPNGLKDYYGMIRANRFGPVLLEDFEKLTKLLDKKHNYFPFSQEAADKASLAWSLLSKPPIKAHYDLAISAFFGECSKVKRKIFIPKKQIELEQGMRPISRCYNPTAYSTTMGRSFFAGAATSSKLFSRGFSVTKPKSKTESKEVAAKKHSDAERRRRLRINSQFATLRTILPNLVKQDKASVLGETVRYFNELKKMVQDIPTTPSLEDNLRLDHCNNNRDLARVVFSCSDREGLMSEVAESMKAVKAKAVRAEIMTVGGRTKCALFVQGVNGNEGLVKLKKSLKLVVNGKSSSEAKNNNNGGSLLIQQQ
;
A
#
# COMPACT_ATOMS: atom_id res chain seq x y z
N MET A 1 -2.34 -20.48 52.54
CA MET A 1 -1.11 -19.66 52.54
C MET A 1 -0.18 -20.29 51.51
N SER A 2 -0.13 -19.80 50.26
CA SER A 2 0.58 -18.61 49.76
C SER A 2 2.10 -18.66 49.99
N THR A 3 2.87 -18.82 48.90
CA THR A 3 4.03 -18.01 48.41
C THR A 3 4.82 -18.86 47.42
N ARG A 4 4.80 -18.64 46.09
CA ARG A 4 5.43 -17.61 45.24
C ARG A 4 6.97 -17.59 45.30
N GLU A 5 7.60 -18.09 44.23
CA GLU A 5 8.91 -17.72 43.63
C GLU A 5 8.94 -18.46 42.27
N GLY A 6 9.36 -17.94 41.12
CA GLY A 6 10.17 -16.77 40.81
C GLY A 6 11.08 -17.13 39.62
N ALA A 7 10.60 -16.82 38.40
CA ALA A 7 11.27 -16.74 37.10
C ALA A 7 12.73 -17.22 36.91
N SER A 8 12.94 -18.07 35.89
CA SER A 8 13.95 -17.82 34.86
C SER A 8 13.69 -18.68 33.61
N GLN A 9 12.89 -18.16 32.67
CA GLN A 9 12.85 -18.70 31.30
C GLN A 9 13.62 -17.74 30.38
N ASN A 10 14.93 -17.95 30.28
CA ASN A 10 15.70 -17.50 29.13
C ASN A 10 15.23 -18.28 27.90
N ARG A 11 14.25 -17.74 27.16
CA ARG A 11 13.91 -18.22 25.82
C ARG A 11 14.83 -17.55 24.81
N THR A 12 15.96 -18.18 24.56
CA THR A 12 16.77 -17.96 23.37
C THR A 12 15.90 -18.26 22.15
N ALA A 13 15.65 -17.26 21.30
CA ALA A 13 14.92 -17.44 20.04
C ALA A 13 15.66 -18.47 19.16
N PRO A 14 14.98 -19.47 18.58
CA PRO A 14 15.65 -20.43 17.71
C PRO A 14 16.00 -19.76 16.38
N ASP A 15 17.27 -19.86 15.98
CA ASP A 15 17.77 -19.56 14.64
C ASP A 15 17.08 -20.45 13.59
N LEU A 16 15.83 -20.14 13.25
CA LEU A 16 15.12 -20.79 12.15
C LEU A 16 15.60 -20.18 10.83
N LYS A 17 16.11 -21.03 9.93
CA LYS A 17 16.47 -20.64 8.57
C LYS A 17 15.28 -19.90 7.91
N PRO A 18 15.50 -18.77 7.22
CA PRO A 18 14.41 -17.93 6.69
C PRO A 18 13.38 -18.69 5.83
N ILE A 19 13.82 -19.70 5.09
CA ILE A 19 12.95 -20.51 4.23
C ILE A 19 11.99 -21.41 5.03
N GLU A 20 12.41 -21.89 6.20
CA GLU A 20 11.55 -22.70 7.08
C GLU A 20 10.49 -21.84 7.76
N THR A 21 10.84 -20.59 8.09
CA THR A 21 9.87 -19.58 8.52
C THR A 21 8.84 -19.30 7.41
N CYS A 22 9.28 -19.17 6.15
CA CYS A 22 8.37 -19.01 5.02
C CYS A 22 7.41 -20.21 4.88
N ARG A 23 7.91 -21.45 5.02
CA ARG A 23 7.08 -22.66 5.00
C ARG A 23 6.00 -22.66 6.08
N LYS A 24 6.32 -22.22 7.30
CA LYS A 24 5.35 -22.11 8.40
C LYS A 24 4.30 -21.03 8.14
N LEU A 25 4.73 -19.84 7.73
CA LEU A 25 3.83 -18.72 7.43
C LEU A 25 2.91 -19.00 6.23
N LEU A 26 3.43 -19.70 5.21
CA LEU A 26 2.61 -20.17 4.09
C LEU A 26 1.45 -21.04 4.60
N LYS A 27 1.69 -22.02 5.49
CA LYS A 27 0.63 -22.85 6.08
C LYS A 27 -0.45 -22.03 6.78
N SER A 28 -0.09 -20.90 7.38
CA SER A 28 -1.00 -19.96 8.04
C SER A 28 -1.66 -18.94 7.09
N ARG A 29 -1.42 -19.04 5.76
CA ARG A 29 -1.87 -18.07 4.73
C ARG A 29 -1.40 -16.63 4.96
N GLU A 30 -0.27 -16.45 5.65
CA GLU A 30 0.32 -15.12 5.88
C GLU A 30 1.25 -14.70 4.72
N PHE A 31 0.69 -14.51 3.53
CA PHE A 31 1.48 -14.27 2.32
C PHE A 31 2.28 -12.95 2.34
N LEU A 32 1.75 -11.91 2.99
CA LEU A 32 2.43 -10.61 3.13
C LEU A 32 3.67 -10.72 4.03
N SER A 33 3.57 -11.47 5.12
CA SER A 33 4.69 -11.74 6.05
C SER A 33 5.80 -12.51 5.33
N VAL A 34 5.44 -13.50 4.50
CA VAL A 34 6.39 -14.25 3.67
C VAL A 34 7.11 -13.34 2.68
N ARG A 35 6.37 -12.49 1.96
CA ARG A 35 6.94 -11.54 0.99
C ARG A 35 7.93 -10.58 1.64
N TYR A 36 7.63 -10.08 2.84
CA TYR A 36 8.55 -9.24 3.60
C TYR A 36 9.87 -9.95 3.92
N ILE A 37 9.81 -11.21 4.36
CA ILE A 37 11.01 -12.01 4.65
C ILE A 37 11.84 -12.22 3.40
N ILE A 38 11.22 -12.54 2.26
CA ILE A 38 11.91 -12.72 0.97
C ILE A 38 12.63 -11.42 0.59
N GLN A 39 11.95 -10.29 0.67
CA GLN A 39 12.52 -8.99 0.30
C GLN A 39 13.70 -8.60 1.20
N VAL A 40 13.60 -8.82 2.51
CA VAL A 40 14.71 -8.57 3.45
C VAL A 40 15.90 -9.48 3.16
N ASN A 41 15.66 -10.75 2.84
CA ASN A 41 16.75 -11.69 2.52
C ASN A 41 17.38 -11.42 1.16
N GLN A 42 16.61 -10.98 0.15
CA GLN A 42 17.13 -10.50 -1.13
C GLN A 42 18.08 -9.30 -0.95
N LEU A 43 17.78 -8.38 -0.02
CA LEU A 43 18.63 -7.21 0.28
C LEU A 43 19.91 -7.56 1.04
N LEU A 44 19.92 -8.66 1.79
CA LEU A 44 21.08 -9.14 2.55
C LEU A 44 22.04 -10.01 1.72
N LYS A 45 21.78 -10.22 0.43
CA LYS A 45 22.56 -11.11 -0.44
C LYS A 45 24.00 -10.61 -0.66
N SER A 46 24.94 -11.24 0.04
CA SER A 46 26.35 -11.35 -0.35
C SER A 46 26.63 -12.80 -0.79
N LYS A 47 26.51 -13.07 -2.10
CA LYS A 47 26.96 -14.28 -2.81
C LYS A 47 26.89 -15.61 -2.02
N ARG A 48 25.74 -16.30 -1.98
CA ARG A 48 25.65 -17.77 -1.81
C ARG A 48 24.37 -18.29 -2.48
N HIS A 49 24.44 -19.48 -3.07
CA HIS A 49 23.75 -19.82 -4.32
C HIS A 49 22.90 -21.12 -4.28
N ASP A 50 22.34 -21.52 -3.12
CA ASP A 50 21.55 -22.77 -3.03
C ASP A 50 20.08 -22.58 -2.66
N ASP A 51 19.71 -21.50 -1.96
CA ASP A 51 18.33 -21.23 -1.53
C ASP A 51 17.57 -20.31 -2.50
N ASP A 52 18.21 -19.81 -3.56
CA ASP A 52 17.65 -18.82 -4.48
C ASP A 52 16.44 -19.36 -5.26
N ASP A 53 16.53 -20.60 -5.74
CA ASP A 53 15.41 -21.27 -6.41
C ASP A 53 14.22 -21.47 -5.46
N GLN A 54 14.48 -21.77 -4.19
CA GLN A 54 13.43 -21.94 -3.18
C GLN A 54 12.75 -20.62 -2.84
N PHE A 55 13.51 -19.52 -2.74
CA PHE A 55 12.92 -18.19 -2.55
C PHE A 55 12.09 -17.76 -3.74
N GLU A 56 12.53 -18.03 -4.96
CA GLU A 56 11.77 -17.71 -6.18
C GLU A 56 10.48 -18.54 -6.28
N GLN A 57 10.52 -19.82 -5.90
CA GLN A 57 9.34 -20.68 -5.78
C GLN A 57 8.32 -20.14 -4.77
N VAL A 58 8.78 -19.74 -3.58
CA VAL A 58 7.92 -19.19 -2.52
C VAL A 58 7.36 -17.83 -2.93
N GLU A 59 8.18 -16.97 -3.56
CA GLU A 59 7.76 -15.67 -4.07
C GLU A 59 6.66 -15.82 -5.13
N ALA A 60 6.83 -16.75 -6.07
CA ALA A 60 5.83 -17.04 -7.10
C ALA A 60 4.49 -17.48 -6.50
N ILE A 61 4.49 -18.36 -5.50
CA ILE A 61 3.26 -18.77 -4.78
C ILE A 61 2.61 -17.56 -4.11
N CYS A 62 3.40 -16.75 -3.39
CA CYS A 62 2.89 -15.62 -2.63
C CYS A 62 2.29 -14.55 -3.54
N ASP A 63 3.04 -14.08 -4.54
CA ASP A 63 2.57 -13.04 -5.46
C ASP A 63 1.27 -13.46 -6.16
N LEU A 64 1.19 -14.72 -6.58
CA LEU A 64 0.02 -15.25 -7.27
C LEU A 64 -1.20 -15.36 -6.34
N LEU A 65 -1.03 -15.93 -5.15
CA LEU A 65 -2.15 -16.08 -4.21
C LEU A 65 -2.64 -14.73 -3.70
N ILE A 66 -1.73 -13.78 -3.45
CA ILE A 66 -2.06 -12.38 -3.14
C ILE A 66 -2.88 -11.77 -4.29
N ALA A 67 -2.49 -11.98 -5.56
CA ALA A 67 -3.25 -11.48 -6.70
C ALA A 67 -4.61 -12.18 -6.88
N ALA A 68 -4.72 -13.45 -6.52
CA ALA A 68 -5.96 -14.20 -6.63
C ALA A 68 -6.98 -13.86 -5.52
N GLU A 69 -6.49 -13.50 -4.34
CA GLU A 69 -7.30 -13.08 -3.19
C GLU A 69 -7.71 -11.61 -3.29
N ASN A 70 -6.81 -10.75 -3.77
CA ASN A 70 -7.12 -9.34 -3.96
C ASN A 70 -7.98 -9.12 -5.20
N ARG A 71 -9.12 -8.47 -5.01
CA ARG A 71 -9.93 -7.97 -6.11
C ARG A 71 -9.37 -6.63 -6.58
N LEU A 72 -9.43 -6.41 -7.89
CA LEU A 72 -9.23 -5.10 -8.47
C LEU A 72 -10.31 -4.13 -7.95
N PRO A 73 -10.08 -2.81 -8.04
CA PRO A 73 -11.05 -1.81 -7.56
C PRO A 73 -12.47 -1.93 -8.15
N ASN A 74 -12.59 -2.52 -9.33
CA ASN A 74 -13.86 -2.81 -10.00
C ASN A 74 -14.50 -4.16 -9.57
N GLY A 75 -13.94 -4.85 -8.58
CA GLY A 75 -14.42 -6.14 -8.09
C GLY A 75 -13.97 -7.36 -8.91
N LEU A 76 -13.24 -7.18 -10.02
CA LEU A 76 -12.74 -8.29 -10.84
C LEU A 76 -11.49 -8.93 -10.20
N LYS A 77 -11.19 -10.19 -10.57
CA LYS A 77 -9.92 -10.84 -10.20
C LYS A 77 -8.76 -10.21 -10.97
N ASP A 78 -7.55 -10.15 -10.38
CA ASP A 78 -6.35 -9.66 -11.07
C ASP A 78 -5.66 -10.80 -11.85
N TYR A 79 -6.19 -11.13 -13.02
CA TYR A 79 -5.63 -12.20 -13.86
C TYR A 79 -4.21 -11.90 -14.32
N TYR A 80 -3.84 -10.61 -14.51
CA TYR A 80 -2.46 -10.22 -14.83
C TYR A 80 -1.51 -10.52 -13.68
N GLY A 81 -1.90 -10.16 -12.46
CA GLY A 81 -1.13 -10.48 -11.25
C GLY A 81 -1.00 -11.99 -11.03
N MET A 82 -2.05 -12.76 -11.32
CA MET A 82 -2.05 -14.23 -11.19
C MET A 82 -1.07 -14.94 -12.15
N ILE A 83 -0.69 -14.31 -13.27
CA ILE A 83 0.34 -14.84 -14.18
C ILE A 83 1.66 -14.06 -14.12
N ARG A 84 1.82 -13.16 -13.13
CA ARG A 84 2.98 -12.26 -12.97
C ARG A 84 3.29 -11.44 -14.23
N ALA A 85 2.27 -11.09 -15.02
CA ALA A 85 2.42 -10.30 -16.25
C ALA A 85 2.13 -8.82 -16.01
N ASN A 86 2.71 -7.96 -16.86
CA ASN A 86 2.42 -6.53 -16.82
C ASN A 86 1.00 -6.23 -17.32
N ARG A 87 0.27 -5.37 -16.61
CA ARG A 87 -1.10 -4.98 -17.00
C ARG A 87 -1.07 -4.28 -18.35
N PHE A 88 -2.04 -4.62 -19.20
CA PHE A 88 -2.15 -4.13 -20.59
C PHE A 88 -0.93 -4.48 -21.49
N GLY A 89 0.00 -5.29 -20.99
CA GLY A 89 1.16 -5.76 -21.75
C GLY A 89 0.85 -6.98 -22.62
N PRO A 90 1.83 -7.42 -23.43
CA PRO A 90 1.76 -8.71 -24.09
C PRO A 90 1.77 -9.83 -23.04
N VAL A 91 0.95 -10.85 -23.27
CA VAL A 91 0.90 -12.06 -22.44
C VAL A 91 1.66 -13.14 -23.21
N LEU A 92 2.92 -13.36 -22.85
CA LEU A 92 3.84 -14.25 -23.56
C LEU A 92 3.77 -15.67 -22.99
N LEU A 93 3.73 -16.68 -23.87
CA LEU A 93 3.73 -18.09 -23.46
C LEU A 93 4.99 -18.46 -22.69
N GLU A 94 6.14 -17.91 -23.08
CA GLU A 94 7.43 -18.16 -22.44
C GLU A 94 7.45 -17.76 -20.95
N ASP A 95 6.81 -16.64 -20.61
CA ASP A 95 6.78 -16.15 -19.22
C ASP A 95 5.83 -16.98 -18.37
N PHE A 96 4.73 -17.46 -18.96
CA PHE A 96 3.84 -18.41 -18.29
C PHE A 96 4.51 -19.77 -18.10
N GLU A 97 5.27 -20.27 -19.08
CA GLU A 97 6.03 -21.52 -18.96
C GLU A 97 7.11 -21.46 -17.86
N LYS A 98 7.76 -20.31 -17.67
CA LYS A 98 8.68 -20.09 -16.54
C LYS A 98 7.92 -20.17 -15.20
N LEU A 99 6.75 -19.53 -15.12
CA LEU A 99 5.93 -19.57 -13.92
C LEU A 99 5.42 -20.98 -13.61
N THR A 100 4.97 -21.74 -14.60
CA THR A 100 4.49 -23.12 -14.38
C THR A 100 5.61 -24.04 -13.95
N LYS A 101 6.84 -23.86 -14.46
CA LYS A 101 8.03 -24.58 -13.97
C LYS A 101 8.32 -24.28 -12.48
N LEU A 102 8.16 -23.03 -12.05
CA LEU A 102 8.34 -22.64 -10.64
C LEU A 102 7.25 -23.21 -9.72
N LEU A 103 6.03 -23.41 -10.24
CA LEU A 103 4.89 -23.92 -9.46
C LEU A 103 4.70 -25.44 -9.58
N ASP A 104 5.46 -26.11 -10.44
CA ASP A 104 5.34 -27.55 -10.69
C ASP A 104 5.57 -28.35 -9.42
N LYS A 105 4.59 -29.17 -9.04
CA LYS A 105 4.60 -30.04 -7.86
C LYS A 105 5.79 -31.00 -7.84
N LYS A 106 6.38 -31.33 -8.99
CA LYS A 106 7.57 -32.19 -9.05
C LYS A 106 8.82 -31.51 -8.48
N HIS A 107 8.87 -30.18 -8.53
CA HIS A 107 10.04 -29.38 -8.18
C HIS A 107 9.76 -28.41 -7.01
N ASN A 108 8.49 -28.20 -6.66
CA ASN A 108 8.03 -27.28 -5.62
C ASN A 108 7.20 -27.99 -4.54
N TYR A 109 7.82 -28.22 -3.38
CA TYR A 109 7.23 -28.89 -2.21
C TYR A 109 6.64 -27.90 -1.17
N PHE A 110 6.46 -26.63 -1.54
CA PHE A 110 5.89 -25.63 -0.62
C PHE A 110 4.35 -25.74 -0.54
N PRO A 111 3.76 -25.37 0.61
CA PRO A 111 2.30 -25.35 0.76
C PRO A 111 1.63 -24.47 -0.29
N PHE A 112 0.46 -24.90 -0.78
CA PHE A 112 -0.36 -24.17 -1.75
C PHE A 112 0.25 -24.01 -3.16
N SER A 113 1.35 -24.70 -3.50
CA SER A 113 1.93 -24.70 -4.85
C SER A 113 0.93 -25.14 -5.93
N GLN A 114 0.17 -26.21 -5.68
CA GLN A 114 -0.88 -26.69 -6.58
C GLN A 114 -2.05 -25.70 -6.72
N GLU A 115 -2.52 -25.12 -5.60
CA GLU A 115 -3.58 -24.10 -5.61
C GLU A 115 -3.16 -22.90 -6.47
N ALA A 116 -1.89 -22.49 -6.34
CA ALA A 116 -1.31 -21.44 -7.15
C ALA A 116 -1.22 -21.83 -8.64
N ALA A 117 -0.79 -23.06 -8.96
CA ALA A 117 -0.72 -23.56 -10.34
C ALA A 117 -2.10 -23.61 -11.02
N ASP A 118 -3.14 -24.07 -10.32
CA ASP A 118 -4.50 -24.15 -10.85
C ASP A 118 -5.05 -22.75 -11.14
N LYS A 119 -4.80 -21.80 -10.23
CA LYS A 119 -5.15 -20.38 -10.40
C LYS A 119 -4.39 -19.73 -11.54
N ALA A 120 -3.08 -20.00 -11.68
CA ALA A 120 -2.27 -19.54 -12.81
C ALA A 120 -2.85 -20.01 -14.14
N SER A 121 -3.20 -21.31 -14.21
CA SER A 121 -3.73 -21.96 -15.41
C SER A 121 -5.10 -21.39 -15.80
N LEU A 122 -5.96 -21.09 -14.82
CA LEU A 122 -7.23 -20.41 -15.05
C LEU A 122 -7.02 -19.02 -15.66
N ALA A 123 -6.12 -18.22 -15.08
CA ALA A 123 -5.82 -16.88 -15.58
C ALA A 123 -5.21 -16.91 -16.99
N TRP A 124 -4.30 -17.84 -17.26
CA TRP A 124 -3.72 -18.06 -18.58
C TRP A 124 -4.76 -18.49 -19.63
N SER A 125 -5.66 -19.41 -19.30
CA SER A 125 -6.73 -19.87 -20.20
C SER A 125 -7.65 -18.73 -20.68
N LEU A 126 -7.82 -17.70 -19.83
CA LEU A 126 -8.59 -16.50 -20.17
C LEU A 126 -7.75 -15.50 -20.98
N LEU A 127 -6.54 -15.18 -20.53
CA LEU A 127 -5.70 -14.13 -21.13
C LEU A 127 -5.01 -14.56 -22.44
N SER A 128 -4.81 -15.86 -22.64
CA SER A 128 -4.25 -16.40 -23.89
C SER A 128 -5.18 -16.21 -25.09
N LYS A 129 -6.50 -16.03 -24.85
CA LYS A 129 -7.50 -15.79 -25.88
C LYS A 129 -7.61 -14.28 -26.14
N PRO A 130 -7.18 -13.77 -27.32
CA PRO A 130 -7.24 -12.34 -27.62
C PRO A 130 -8.60 -11.65 -27.38
N PRO A 131 -9.77 -12.26 -27.75
CA PRO A 131 -11.05 -11.59 -27.53
C PRO A 131 -11.42 -11.47 -26.06
N ILE A 132 -11.11 -12.49 -25.24
CA ILE A 132 -11.39 -12.49 -23.80
C ILE A 132 -10.47 -11.50 -23.09
N LYS A 133 -9.18 -11.51 -23.44
CA LYS A 133 -8.22 -10.52 -22.95
C LYS A 133 -8.67 -9.10 -23.27
N ALA A 134 -9.10 -8.82 -24.50
CA ALA A 134 -9.58 -7.50 -24.89
C ALA A 134 -10.81 -7.05 -24.08
N HIS A 135 -11.77 -7.95 -23.86
CA HIS A 135 -12.94 -7.66 -23.02
C HIS A 135 -12.56 -7.39 -21.57
N TYR A 136 -11.63 -8.19 -21.02
CA TYR A 136 -11.10 -7.99 -19.68
C TYR A 136 -10.32 -6.66 -19.55
N ASP A 137 -9.48 -6.34 -20.53
CA ASP A 137 -8.74 -5.07 -20.59
C ASP A 137 -9.72 -3.88 -20.61
N LEU A 138 -10.80 -3.97 -21.38
CA LEU A 138 -11.87 -2.96 -21.39
C LEU A 138 -12.53 -2.84 -20.02
N ALA A 139 -12.93 -3.95 -19.40
CA ALA A 139 -13.61 -3.95 -18.10
C ALA A 139 -12.74 -3.39 -16.97
N ILE A 140 -11.42 -3.62 -17.02
CA ILE A 140 -10.47 -3.00 -16.08
C ILE A 140 -10.29 -1.53 -16.42
N SER A 141 -10.10 -1.17 -17.69
CA SER A 141 -9.88 0.21 -18.12
C SER A 141 -11.07 1.13 -17.90
N ALA A 142 -12.30 0.63 -17.96
CA ALA A 142 -13.52 1.41 -17.73
C ALA A 142 -13.57 1.99 -16.30
N PHE A 143 -12.93 1.33 -15.34
CA PHE A 143 -12.79 1.82 -13.96
C PHE A 143 -11.59 2.77 -13.79
N PHE A 144 -10.50 2.56 -14.54
CA PHE A 144 -9.36 3.48 -14.57
C PHE A 144 -9.58 4.69 -15.52
N GLY A 145 -10.70 4.72 -16.24
CA GLY A 145 -10.94 5.51 -17.45
C GLY A 145 -11.64 6.86 -17.27
N GLU A 146 -12.00 7.28 -16.06
CA GLU A 146 -12.40 8.69 -15.84
C GLU A 146 -11.21 9.66 -15.86
N CYS A 147 -9.97 9.20 -16.02
CA CYS A 147 -8.78 10.06 -16.12
C CYS A 147 -8.29 10.38 -17.54
N SER A 148 -8.91 9.89 -18.62
CA SER A 148 -8.36 10.11 -19.98
C SER A 148 -9.44 10.22 -21.07
N LYS A 149 -10.05 11.40 -21.24
CA LYS A 149 -10.71 11.75 -22.50
C LYS A 149 -9.66 11.91 -23.61
N VAL A 150 -9.33 10.83 -24.31
CA VAL A 150 -8.79 10.91 -25.67
C VAL A 150 -9.53 9.87 -26.52
N LYS A 151 -10.39 10.36 -27.42
CA LYS A 151 -11.01 9.55 -28.46
C LYS A 151 -9.91 8.84 -29.26
N ARG A 152 -9.82 7.52 -29.18
CA ARG A 152 -9.26 6.71 -30.26
C ARG A 152 -10.42 5.95 -30.90
N LYS A 153 -10.81 6.40 -32.10
CA LYS A 153 -11.60 5.58 -33.02
C LYS A 153 -10.79 4.31 -33.28
N ILE A 154 -11.31 3.16 -32.87
CA ILE A 154 -10.77 1.87 -33.26
C ILE A 154 -11.39 1.55 -34.62
N PHE A 155 -10.62 1.78 -35.68
CA PHE A 155 -10.84 1.19 -37.00
C PHE A 155 -10.02 -0.10 -37.04
N ILE A 156 -10.68 -1.23 -37.31
CA ILE A 156 -10.02 -2.53 -37.50
C ILE A 156 -9.84 -2.75 -39.00
N PRO A 157 -8.61 -2.89 -39.50
CA PRO A 157 -8.38 -3.68 -40.71
C PRO A 157 -7.48 -4.88 -40.41
N LYS A 158 -7.91 -6.04 -40.94
CA LYS A 158 -7.10 -7.23 -41.10
C LYS A 158 -5.99 -6.94 -42.12
N LYS A 159 -4.71 -7.12 -41.74
CA LYS A 159 -3.69 -7.75 -42.60
C LYS A 159 -2.38 -7.99 -41.85
N GLN A 160 -1.90 -9.20 -42.00
CA GLN A 160 -0.58 -9.74 -41.70
C GLN A 160 0.48 -9.03 -42.56
N ILE A 161 1.59 -8.58 -41.96
CA ILE A 161 2.91 -8.36 -42.58
C ILE A 161 3.98 -8.54 -41.49
N GLU A 162 4.99 -9.33 -41.83
CA GLU A 162 6.22 -9.63 -41.11
C GLU A 162 7.25 -8.48 -41.15
N LEU A 163 8.20 -8.54 -40.21
CA LEU A 163 9.55 -7.98 -40.21
C LEU A 163 9.72 -6.46 -40.46
N GLU A 164 10.22 -5.73 -39.47
CA GLU A 164 11.66 -5.54 -39.31
C GLU A 164 11.99 -4.70 -38.07
N GLN A 165 13.23 -4.89 -37.63
CA GLN A 165 13.87 -4.37 -36.44
C GLN A 165 14.01 -2.85 -36.51
N GLY A 166 13.87 -2.19 -35.36
CA GLY A 166 14.38 -0.82 -35.21
C GLY A 166 13.46 0.17 -34.52
N MET A 167 12.92 -0.15 -33.34
CA MET A 167 12.54 0.88 -32.37
C MET A 167 12.40 0.23 -31.00
N ARG A 168 13.31 0.55 -30.07
CA ARG A 168 13.17 0.14 -28.67
C ARG A 168 12.05 0.94 -28.04
N PRO A 169 10.95 0.33 -27.54
CA PRO A 169 10.06 1.03 -26.64
C PRO A 169 10.72 0.98 -25.26
N ILE A 170 11.06 2.15 -24.74
CA ILE A 170 11.36 2.34 -23.31
C ILE A 170 10.08 1.96 -22.55
N SER A 171 10.04 0.77 -21.96
CA SER A 171 8.97 0.36 -21.03
C SER A 171 9.55 -0.47 -19.89
N ARG A 172 10.21 0.24 -18.98
CA ARG A 172 10.21 0.00 -17.53
C ARG A 172 9.44 1.23 -17.02
N CYS A 173 8.34 1.15 -16.28
CA CYS A 173 8.23 0.57 -14.95
C CYS A 173 6.74 0.36 -14.60
N TYR A 174 6.32 -0.85 -14.22
CA TYR A 174 5.51 -0.98 -13.01
C TYR A 174 6.48 -1.42 -11.91
N ASN A 175 6.76 -0.50 -11.00
CA ASN A 175 7.57 -0.75 -9.82
C ASN A 175 6.83 -0.01 -8.70
N PRO A 176 6.27 -0.68 -7.68
CA PRO A 176 5.53 -0.01 -6.61
C PRO A 176 6.48 0.69 -5.61
N THR A 177 7.71 1.02 -6.01
CA THR A 177 8.67 1.71 -5.15
C THR A 177 9.65 2.50 -6.00
N ALA A 178 9.34 3.78 -6.22
CA ALA A 178 10.29 4.77 -6.71
C ALA A 178 10.16 6.04 -5.89
N TYR A 179 10.73 6.02 -4.68
CA TYR A 179 11.29 7.22 -4.06
C TYR A 179 12.77 6.95 -3.78
N SER A 180 13.61 7.68 -4.53
CA SER A 180 14.98 8.10 -4.20
C SER A 180 16.06 7.03 -3.95
N THR A 181 16.92 6.82 -4.94
CA THR A 181 18.36 6.65 -4.70
C THR A 181 19.14 7.34 -5.81
N THR A 182 19.79 8.45 -5.46
CA THR A 182 20.91 9.08 -6.17
C THR A 182 21.75 9.70 -5.05
N MET A 183 23.07 9.61 -4.93
CA MET A 183 24.20 9.00 -5.62
C MET A 183 25.18 8.62 -4.47
N GLY A 184 26.16 7.72 -4.58
CA GLY A 184 27.20 7.60 -5.58
C GLY A 184 28.30 6.70 -4.98
N ARG A 185 28.87 5.85 -5.83
CA ARG A 185 29.97 4.93 -5.52
C ARG A 185 31.20 5.43 -6.26
N SER A 186 32.29 5.63 -5.53
CA SER A 186 33.72 5.64 -5.92
C SER A 186 34.45 6.28 -4.72
N PHE A 187 35.60 5.88 -4.20
CA PHE A 187 36.82 5.19 -4.64
C PHE A 187 37.26 4.28 -3.46
N PHE A 188 37.87 3.11 -3.61
CA PHE A 188 39.29 2.90 -3.92
C PHE A 188 39.49 1.45 -4.40
N ALA A 189 40.12 1.29 -5.55
CA ALA A 189 40.98 0.16 -5.85
C ALA A 189 42.40 0.54 -5.39
N GLY A 190 43.11 -0.39 -4.76
CA GLY A 190 44.48 -0.13 -4.31
C GLY A 190 45.11 -1.30 -3.56
N ALA A 191 45.92 -2.06 -4.32
CA ALA A 191 47.07 -2.85 -3.90
C ALA A 191 46.86 -4.20 -3.20
N ALA A 192 47.37 -5.21 -3.91
CA ALA A 192 47.64 -6.58 -3.51
C ALA A 192 48.92 -6.70 -2.65
N THR A 193 49.20 -7.96 -2.31
CA THR A 193 50.47 -8.55 -1.82
C THR A 193 50.74 -8.49 -0.32
N SER A 194 50.62 -9.63 0.36
CA SER A 194 51.77 -10.50 0.61
C SER A 194 51.36 -11.78 1.33
N SER A 195 51.79 -12.90 0.76
CA SER A 195 51.80 -14.24 1.35
C SER A 195 53.00 -14.43 2.29
N LYS A 196 52.99 -15.57 3.00
CA LYS A 196 54.03 -16.22 3.87
C LYS A 196 53.74 -16.08 5.38
N LEU A 197 53.23 -17.14 6.04
CA LEU A 197 53.88 -18.37 6.58
C LEU A 197 54.44 -18.17 8.01
N PHE A 198 53.90 -18.94 8.97
CA PHE A 198 54.61 -19.85 9.92
C PHE A 198 53.89 -20.04 11.28
N SER A 199 53.67 -21.33 11.60
CA SER A 199 53.82 -22.03 12.89
C SER A 199 53.10 -21.57 14.18
N ARG A 200 52.07 -22.36 14.53
CA ARG A 200 52.01 -23.29 15.69
C ARG A 200 52.69 -22.85 17.00
N GLY A 201 51.88 -22.61 18.04
CA GLY A 201 52.31 -22.58 19.43
C GLY A 201 51.13 -22.47 20.41
N PHE A 202 50.81 -23.57 21.10
CA PHE A 202 50.00 -23.55 22.32
C PHE A 202 50.72 -22.70 23.36
N SER A 203 50.05 -21.70 23.95
CA SER A 203 50.52 -21.11 25.20
C SER A 203 49.35 -20.77 26.13
N VAL A 204 49.57 -21.19 27.37
CA VAL A 204 48.72 -21.17 28.55
C VAL A 204 48.27 -19.73 28.89
N THR A 205 46.96 -19.52 29.05
CA THR A 205 46.43 -18.22 29.49
C THR A 205 46.70 -17.99 30.98
N LYS A 206 47.64 -17.06 31.27
CA LYS A 206 47.79 -16.42 32.59
C LYS A 206 46.60 -15.50 32.91
N PRO A 207 46.26 -15.28 34.19
CA PRO A 207 45.10 -14.47 34.58
C PRO A 207 45.34 -12.98 34.27
N LYS A 208 44.44 -12.38 33.49
CA LYS A 208 44.49 -10.96 33.08
C LYS A 208 44.40 -10.03 34.28
N SER A 209 45.31 -9.06 34.33
CA SER A 209 45.33 -8.00 35.34
C SER A 209 44.12 -7.07 35.20
N LYS A 210 43.67 -6.45 36.31
CA LYS A 210 42.50 -5.56 36.38
C LYS A 210 42.59 -4.34 35.44
N THR A 211 43.77 -4.02 34.90
CA THR A 211 44.04 -2.90 33.99
C THR A 211 43.66 -3.22 32.54
N GLU A 212 43.95 -4.44 32.05
CA GLU A 212 43.55 -4.88 30.70
C GLU A 212 42.03 -4.96 30.54
N SER A 213 41.31 -5.35 31.60
CA SER A 213 39.84 -5.37 31.61
C SER A 213 39.22 -3.97 31.47
N LYS A 214 39.87 -2.94 32.01
CA LYS A 214 39.43 -1.54 31.89
C LYS A 214 39.70 -0.98 30.49
N GLU A 215 40.83 -1.31 29.89
CA GLU A 215 41.15 -0.90 28.51
C GLU A 215 40.24 -1.56 27.47
N VAL A 216 39.94 -2.85 27.63
CA VAL A 216 38.98 -3.55 26.75
C VAL A 216 37.58 -2.98 26.91
N ALA A 217 37.17 -2.62 28.13
CA ALA A 217 35.90 -1.94 28.36
C ALA A 217 35.86 -0.53 27.73
N ALA A 218 36.94 0.24 27.84
CA ALA A 218 37.07 1.56 27.22
C ALA A 218 37.01 1.48 25.68
N LYS A 219 37.69 0.49 25.07
CA LYS A 219 37.61 0.23 23.62
C LYS A 219 36.19 -0.14 23.18
N LYS A 220 35.51 -1.02 23.92
CA LYS A 220 34.11 -1.36 23.66
C LYS A 220 33.18 -0.15 23.75
N HIS A 221 33.39 0.73 24.73
CA HIS A 221 32.62 1.96 24.88
C HIS A 221 32.88 2.95 23.73
N SER A 222 34.14 3.13 23.34
CA SER A 222 34.54 3.95 22.19
C SER A 222 33.92 3.43 20.88
N ASP A 223 33.95 2.12 20.65
CA ASP A 223 33.35 1.49 19.47
C ASP A 223 31.82 1.63 19.47
N ALA A 224 31.17 1.49 20.64
CA ALA A 224 29.74 1.70 20.78
C ALA A 224 29.34 3.16 20.44
N GLU A 225 30.08 4.15 20.94
CA GLU A 225 29.85 5.56 20.63
C GLU A 225 30.14 5.87 19.15
N ARG A 226 31.18 5.27 18.55
CA ARG A 226 31.45 5.37 17.11
C ARG A 226 30.26 4.86 16.29
N ARG A 227 29.72 3.69 16.62
CA ARG A 227 28.52 3.13 15.94
C ARG A 227 27.30 4.04 16.12
N ARG A 228 27.10 4.61 17.30
CA ARG A 228 26.03 5.59 17.56
C ARG A 228 26.15 6.80 16.65
N ARG A 229 27.36 7.39 16.54
CA ARG A 229 27.61 8.55 15.65
C ARG A 229 27.39 8.21 14.18
N LEU A 230 27.82 7.03 13.73
CA LEU A 230 27.58 6.56 12.36
C LEU A 230 26.09 6.40 12.07
N ARG A 231 25.32 5.82 13.00
CA ARG A 231 23.85 5.70 12.86
C ARG A 231 23.18 7.06 12.73
N ILE A 232 23.54 8.01 13.59
CA ILE A 232 23.01 9.37 13.56
C ILE A 232 23.36 10.06 12.23
N ASN A 233 24.61 9.98 11.80
CA ASN A 233 25.03 10.60 10.54
C ASN A 233 24.35 9.96 9.32
N SER A 234 24.11 8.65 9.34
CA SER A 234 23.32 7.94 8.32
C SER A 234 21.87 8.47 8.28
N GLN A 235 21.21 8.59 9.42
CA GLN A 235 19.87 9.17 9.51
C GLN A 235 19.82 10.61 8.99
N PHE A 236 20.82 11.44 9.30
CA PHE A 236 20.94 12.78 8.75
C PHE A 236 21.18 12.80 7.24
N ALA A 237 21.93 11.83 6.69
CA ALA A 237 22.13 11.72 5.24
C ALA A 237 20.81 11.39 4.54
N THR A 238 20.04 10.43 5.05
CA THR A 238 18.70 10.12 4.56
C THR A 238 17.77 11.31 4.68
N LEU A 239 17.83 12.07 5.78
CA LEU A 239 16.98 13.25 5.93
C LEU A 239 17.26 14.29 4.84
N ARG A 240 18.52 14.51 4.46
CA ARG A 240 18.88 15.42 3.37
C ARG A 240 18.32 15.01 2.01
N THR A 241 18.15 13.70 1.74
CA THR A 241 17.65 13.23 0.44
C THR A 241 16.13 13.32 0.30
N ILE A 242 15.41 13.49 1.41
CA ILE A 242 13.95 13.55 1.45
C ILE A 242 13.45 15.01 1.37
N LEU A 243 14.24 15.98 1.83
CA LEU A 243 13.83 17.37 1.88
C LEU A 243 13.95 18.05 0.50
N PRO A 244 12.88 18.69 0.00
CA PRO A 244 12.95 19.47 -1.23
C PRO A 244 13.73 20.78 -1.01
N ASN A 245 14.45 21.25 -2.03
CA ASN A 245 15.10 22.57 -2.07
C ASN A 245 16.09 22.86 -0.93
N LEU A 246 16.81 21.84 -0.44
CA LEU A 246 17.80 22.00 0.63
C LEU A 246 19.08 22.70 0.13
N VAL A 247 19.16 24.02 0.28
CA VAL A 247 20.33 24.83 -0.12
C VAL A 247 21.49 24.72 0.88
N LYS A 248 21.19 24.62 2.18
CA LYS A 248 22.19 24.52 3.25
C LYS A 248 22.16 23.14 3.89
N GLN A 249 23.31 22.47 3.92
CA GLN A 249 23.44 21.07 4.36
C GLN A 249 23.97 20.91 5.80
N ASP A 250 24.17 22.02 6.52
CA ASP A 250 24.54 22.00 7.93
C ASP A 250 23.42 21.41 8.80
N LYS A 251 23.79 20.84 9.96
CA LYS A 251 22.85 20.06 10.79
C LYS A 251 21.67 20.89 11.29
N ALA A 252 21.88 22.17 11.59
CA ALA A 252 20.82 23.04 12.10
C ALA A 252 19.83 23.39 10.97
N SER A 253 20.32 23.77 9.80
CA SER A 253 19.49 24.08 8.63
C SER A 253 18.66 22.87 8.17
N VAL A 254 19.23 21.67 8.14
CA VAL A 254 18.51 20.44 7.78
C VAL A 254 17.33 20.18 8.73
N LEU A 255 17.53 20.33 10.03
CA LEU A 255 16.46 20.13 11.01
C LEU A 255 15.39 21.23 10.91
N GLY A 256 15.80 22.49 10.74
CA GLY A 256 14.86 23.60 10.56
C GLY A 256 13.98 23.41 9.32
N GLU A 257 14.60 23.03 8.20
CA GLU A 257 13.89 22.75 6.95
C GLU A 257 12.96 21.53 7.08
N THR A 258 13.38 20.50 7.81
CA THR A 258 12.54 19.32 8.10
C THR A 258 11.27 19.71 8.83
N VAL A 259 11.39 20.53 9.88
CA VAL A 259 10.23 20.96 10.67
C VAL A 259 9.29 21.82 9.82
N ARG A 260 9.84 22.72 8.99
CA ARG A 260 9.05 23.52 8.05
C ARG A 260 8.28 22.63 7.08
N TYR A 261 8.98 21.76 6.35
CA TYR A 261 8.37 20.89 5.36
C TYR A 261 7.35 19.93 5.96
N PHE A 262 7.62 19.39 7.16
CA PHE A 262 6.65 18.56 7.89
C PHE A 262 5.37 19.33 8.22
N ASN A 263 5.47 20.58 8.66
CA ASN A 263 4.31 21.40 8.96
C ASN A 263 3.53 21.79 7.70
N GLU A 264 4.21 22.03 6.58
CA GLU A 264 3.58 22.25 5.27
C GLU A 264 2.83 21.00 4.79
N LEU A 265 3.46 19.82 4.85
CA LEU A 265 2.81 18.54 4.57
C LEU A 265 1.59 18.31 5.45
N LYS A 266 1.70 18.58 6.77
CA LYS A 266 0.60 18.47 7.72
C LYS A 266 -0.57 19.39 7.35
N LYS A 267 -0.28 20.62 6.92
CA LYS A 267 -1.30 21.57 6.44
C LYS A 267 -1.96 21.06 5.16
N MET A 268 -1.18 20.57 4.19
CA MET A 268 -1.74 19.98 2.96
C MET A 268 -2.61 18.76 3.26
N VAL A 269 -2.22 17.87 4.18
CA VAL A 269 -3.05 16.72 4.58
C VAL A 269 -4.33 17.15 5.31
N GLN A 270 -4.32 18.25 6.07
CA GLN A 270 -5.54 18.82 6.66
C GLN A 270 -6.48 19.41 5.59
N ASP A 271 -5.91 19.97 4.52
CA ASP A 271 -6.66 20.54 3.40
C ASP A 271 -7.15 19.47 2.40
N ILE A 272 -6.45 18.32 2.29
CA ILE A 272 -6.88 17.18 1.49
C ILE A 272 -7.90 16.36 2.30
N PRO A 273 -9.03 15.94 1.73
CA PRO A 273 -10.05 15.19 2.44
C PRO A 273 -9.64 13.72 2.76
N THR A 274 -8.41 13.42 3.17
CA THR A 274 -7.92 12.03 3.29
C THR A 274 -8.11 11.44 4.69
N THR A 275 -9.35 11.09 5.00
CA THR A 275 -9.83 9.94 5.80
C THR A 275 -11.27 10.26 6.25
N PRO A 276 -12.19 9.28 6.20
CA PRO A 276 -13.48 9.44 6.85
C PRO A 276 -13.25 9.65 8.35
N SER A 277 -13.76 10.77 8.88
CA SER A 277 -13.69 11.05 10.32
C SER A 277 -14.47 9.98 11.08
N LEU A 278 -14.01 9.59 12.26
CA LEU A 278 -14.74 8.67 13.15
C LEU A 278 -16.12 9.22 13.57
N GLU A 279 -16.29 10.53 13.52
CA GLU A 279 -17.53 11.21 13.86
C GLU A 279 -18.29 11.66 12.61
N ASP A 280 -19.62 11.72 12.73
CA ASP A 280 -20.49 12.20 11.69
C ASP A 280 -20.41 13.73 11.60
N ASN A 281 -20.03 14.23 10.44
CA ASN A 281 -19.74 15.65 10.25
C ASN A 281 -20.31 16.11 8.91
N LEU A 282 -20.83 17.33 8.87
CA LEU A 282 -21.35 17.98 7.66
C LEU A 282 -20.92 19.44 7.65
N ARG A 283 -20.20 19.84 6.61
CA ARG A 283 -19.74 21.20 6.35
C ARG A 283 -20.22 21.66 4.98
N LEU A 284 -20.69 22.90 4.88
CA LEU A 284 -21.08 23.52 3.63
C LEU A 284 -20.38 24.86 3.53
N ASP A 285 -19.62 25.05 2.47
CA ASP A 285 -18.90 26.28 2.15
C ASP A 285 -19.43 26.85 0.83
N HIS A 286 -19.53 28.17 0.75
CA HIS A 286 -19.83 28.86 -0.51
C HIS A 286 -18.52 29.14 -1.25
N CYS A 287 -18.45 28.87 -2.55
CA CYS A 287 -17.24 29.16 -3.33
C CYS A 287 -17.22 30.64 -3.73
N ASN A 288 -16.28 31.43 -3.18
CA ASN A 288 -16.23 32.90 -3.31
C ASN A 288 -16.21 33.48 -4.75
N ASN A 289 -16.03 32.65 -5.79
CA ASN A 289 -15.91 33.11 -7.18
C ASN A 289 -17.16 32.83 -8.04
N ASN A 290 -18.17 32.11 -7.52
CA ASN A 290 -19.37 31.76 -8.27
C ASN A 290 -20.56 31.55 -7.30
N ARG A 291 -21.53 32.48 -7.29
CA ARG A 291 -22.67 32.45 -6.33
C ARG A 291 -23.57 31.20 -6.46
N ASP A 292 -23.41 30.47 -7.55
CA ASP A 292 -24.22 29.29 -7.84
C ASP A 292 -23.53 27.99 -7.43
N LEU A 293 -22.27 28.00 -6.99
CA LEU A 293 -21.49 26.79 -6.65
C LEU A 293 -21.20 26.70 -5.14
N ALA A 294 -21.72 25.67 -4.49
CA ALA A 294 -21.42 25.36 -3.09
C ALA A 294 -20.61 24.07 -2.98
N ARG A 295 -19.73 24.00 -1.98
CA ARG A 295 -18.98 22.81 -1.60
C ARG A 295 -19.61 22.20 -0.35
N VAL A 296 -20.01 20.95 -0.44
CA VAL A 296 -20.60 20.17 0.66
C VAL A 296 -19.63 19.06 1.00
N VAL A 297 -19.20 18.96 2.25
CA VAL A 297 -18.32 17.88 2.72
C VAL A 297 -18.98 17.19 3.89
N PHE A 298 -19.20 15.88 3.79
CA PHE A 298 -19.69 15.09 4.90
C PHE A 298 -18.91 13.81 5.11
N SER A 299 -18.97 13.30 6.33
CA SER A 299 -18.46 12.00 6.75
C SER A 299 -19.55 11.32 7.56
N CYS A 300 -19.89 10.07 7.24
CA CYS A 300 -20.91 9.29 7.93
C CYS A 300 -20.57 7.79 7.88
N SER A 301 -21.33 6.98 8.60
CA SER A 301 -21.31 5.52 8.43
C SER A 301 -21.77 5.15 7.02
N ASP A 302 -21.11 4.16 6.42
CA ASP A 302 -21.49 3.61 5.13
C ASP A 302 -22.68 2.66 5.29
N ARG A 303 -23.72 2.85 4.48
CA ARG A 303 -24.94 2.04 4.53
C ARG A 303 -25.59 1.93 3.16
N GLU A 304 -26.33 0.86 2.94
CA GLU A 304 -27.09 0.67 1.71
C GLU A 304 -28.08 1.83 1.51
N GLY A 305 -28.15 2.36 0.29
CA GLY A 305 -29.03 3.49 -0.04
C GLY A 305 -28.54 4.88 0.36
N LEU A 306 -27.39 5.02 1.04
CA LEU A 306 -26.83 6.33 1.44
C LEU A 306 -26.78 7.34 0.28
N MET A 307 -26.22 6.92 -0.86
CA MET A 307 -26.09 7.82 -2.02
C MET A 307 -27.45 8.12 -2.67
N SER A 308 -28.42 7.22 -2.55
CA SER A 308 -29.80 7.47 -2.99
C SER A 308 -30.46 8.55 -2.13
N GLU A 309 -30.32 8.47 -0.80
CA GLU A 309 -30.84 9.48 0.13
C GLU A 309 -30.16 10.85 -0.05
N VAL A 310 -28.85 10.87 -0.33
CA VAL A 310 -28.11 12.08 -0.68
C VAL A 310 -28.65 12.67 -1.99
N ALA A 311 -28.86 11.86 -3.02
CA ALA A 311 -29.40 12.29 -4.30
C ALA A 311 -30.83 12.84 -4.17
N GLU A 312 -31.68 12.21 -3.35
CA GLU A 312 -33.03 12.70 -3.03
C GLU A 312 -32.99 14.05 -2.31
N SER A 313 -32.11 14.20 -1.32
CA SER A 313 -31.90 15.45 -0.59
C SER A 313 -31.45 16.60 -1.49
N MET A 314 -30.63 16.29 -2.51
CA MET A 314 -30.21 17.26 -3.53
C MET A 314 -31.35 17.59 -4.51
N LYS A 315 -32.12 16.59 -4.95
CA LYS A 315 -33.27 16.76 -5.85
C LYS A 315 -34.36 17.63 -5.21
N ALA A 316 -34.60 17.49 -3.91
CA ALA A 316 -35.58 18.28 -3.17
C ALA A 316 -35.30 19.79 -3.19
N VAL A 317 -34.03 20.18 -3.23
CA VAL A 317 -33.62 21.60 -3.32
C VAL A 317 -33.26 22.04 -4.73
N LYS A 318 -33.54 21.21 -5.74
CA LYS A 318 -33.18 21.43 -7.16
C LYS A 318 -31.67 21.66 -7.38
N ALA A 319 -30.83 21.10 -6.52
CA ALA A 319 -29.38 21.19 -6.65
C ALA A 319 -28.83 20.08 -7.55
N LYS A 320 -27.79 20.39 -8.32
CA LYS A 320 -27.10 19.48 -9.23
C LYS A 320 -25.65 19.27 -8.80
N ALA A 321 -25.23 18.02 -8.58
CA ALA A 321 -23.82 17.71 -8.36
C ALA A 321 -23.04 17.89 -9.66
N VAL A 322 -21.99 18.73 -9.64
CA VAL A 322 -21.08 18.96 -10.78
C VAL A 322 -19.81 18.13 -10.64
N ARG A 323 -19.37 17.88 -9.40
CA ARG A 323 -18.23 17.03 -9.06
C ARG A 323 -18.49 16.35 -7.73
N ALA A 324 -18.06 15.11 -7.60
CA ALA A 324 -18.13 14.34 -6.37
C ALA A 324 -16.79 13.65 -6.13
N GLU A 325 -16.25 13.77 -4.92
CA GLU A 325 -15.10 13.01 -4.45
C GLU A 325 -15.56 12.16 -3.28
N ILE A 326 -15.54 10.84 -3.46
CA ILE A 326 -16.09 9.89 -2.50
C ILE A 326 -14.98 8.92 -2.09
N MET A 327 -14.92 8.64 -0.81
CA MET A 327 -14.00 7.66 -0.24
C MET A 327 -14.70 6.86 0.85
N THR A 328 -14.57 5.54 0.76
CA THR A 328 -15.13 4.60 1.75
C THR A 328 -14.01 3.76 2.33
N VAL A 329 -13.82 3.82 3.65
CA VAL A 329 -12.79 3.07 4.37
C VAL A 329 -13.38 2.62 5.70
N GLY A 330 -13.25 1.32 6.02
CA GLY A 330 -13.64 0.77 7.32
C GLY A 330 -15.12 0.96 7.67
N GLY A 331 -16.02 0.86 6.69
CA GLY A 331 -17.47 1.05 6.90
C GLY A 331 -17.89 2.51 7.13
N ARG A 332 -17.02 3.47 6.80
CA ARG A 332 -17.34 4.91 6.83
C ARG A 332 -17.08 5.54 5.48
N THR A 333 -17.96 6.45 5.10
CA THR A 333 -17.94 7.14 3.81
C THR A 333 -17.75 8.64 4.04
N LYS A 334 -16.78 9.21 3.34
CA LYS A 334 -16.55 10.65 3.23
C LYS A 334 -16.85 11.09 1.81
N CYS A 335 -17.61 12.16 1.68
CA CYS A 335 -18.07 12.67 0.41
C CYS A 335 -17.87 14.19 0.36
N ALA A 336 -17.17 14.66 -0.66
CA ALA A 336 -17.05 16.07 -1.01
C ALA A 336 -17.77 16.33 -2.33
N LEU A 337 -18.92 16.99 -2.27
CA LEU A 337 -19.77 17.33 -3.40
C LEU A 337 -19.61 18.81 -3.75
N PHE A 338 -19.46 19.10 -5.03
CA PHE A 338 -19.58 20.45 -5.58
C PHE A 338 -20.95 20.54 -6.24
N VAL A 339 -21.82 21.38 -5.69
CA VAL A 339 -23.24 21.44 -6.04
C VAL A 339 -23.58 22.80 -6.64
N GLN A 340 -24.33 22.78 -7.73
CA GLN A 340 -24.83 23.96 -8.44
C GLN A 340 -26.35 24.10 -8.32
N GLY A 341 -26.88 25.32 -8.39
CA GLY A 341 -28.34 25.57 -8.39
C GLY A 341 -28.93 25.71 -6.98
N VAL A 342 -28.08 25.99 -5.99
CA VAL A 342 -28.51 26.31 -4.64
C VAL A 342 -28.82 27.81 -4.61
N ASN A 343 -30.11 28.17 -4.72
CA ASN A 343 -30.60 29.55 -4.82
C ASN A 343 -30.29 30.39 -3.56
N GLY A 344 -29.04 30.85 -3.42
CA GLY A 344 -28.57 31.66 -2.29
C GLY A 344 -28.54 30.93 -0.94
N ASN A 345 -28.39 31.72 0.13
CA ASN A 345 -28.21 31.21 1.50
C ASN A 345 -29.40 30.36 1.99
N GLU A 346 -30.62 30.68 1.56
CA GLU A 346 -31.82 29.92 1.95
C GLU A 346 -31.80 28.50 1.39
N GLY A 347 -31.41 28.32 0.12
CA GLY A 347 -31.23 27.01 -0.49
C GLY A 347 -30.15 26.19 0.22
N LEU A 348 -29.07 26.86 0.66
CA LEU A 348 -27.96 26.21 1.36
C LEU A 348 -28.37 25.72 2.75
N VAL A 349 -29.19 26.49 3.47
CA VAL A 349 -29.75 26.10 4.76
C VAL A 349 -30.70 24.91 4.60
N LYS A 350 -31.55 24.91 3.57
CA LYS A 350 -32.44 23.77 3.26
C LYS A 350 -31.65 22.52 2.93
N LEU A 351 -30.61 22.64 2.10
CA LEU A 351 -29.71 21.54 1.74
C LEU A 351 -28.93 21.01 2.95
N LYS A 352 -28.44 21.90 3.81
CA LYS A 352 -27.77 21.51 5.06
C LYS A 352 -28.72 20.76 5.98
N LYS A 353 -29.98 21.18 6.08
CA LYS A 353 -31.00 20.52 6.91
C LYS A 353 -31.35 19.13 6.37
N SER A 354 -31.55 18.97 5.06
CA SER A 354 -31.86 17.66 4.46
C SER A 354 -30.68 16.69 4.58
N LEU A 355 -29.47 17.12 4.22
CA LEU A 355 -28.28 16.28 4.32
C LEU A 355 -27.91 15.93 5.78
N LYS A 356 -28.23 16.79 6.76
CA LYS A 356 -27.99 16.46 8.16
C LYS A 356 -28.85 15.30 8.66
N LEU A 357 -30.05 15.11 8.10
CA LEU A 357 -30.89 13.95 8.40
C LEU A 357 -30.27 12.66 7.86
N VAL A 358 -29.77 12.71 6.62
CA VAL A 358 -29.08 11.60 5.95
C VAL A 358 -27.79 11.22 6.69
N VAL A 359 -26.95 12.21 7.01
CA VAL A 359 -25.67 12.00 7.71
C VAL A 359 -25.86 11.41 9.11
N ASN A 360 -26.90 11.83 9.85
CA ASN A 360 -27.19 11.33 11.20
C ASN A 360 -28.01 10.03 11.20
N GLY A 361 -28.31 9.50 10.03
CA GLY A 361 -29.00 8.23 9.89
C GLY A 361 -30.51 8.24 10.15
N LYS A 362 -31.13 9.41 10.36
CA LYS A 362 -32.57 9.53 10.67
C LYS A 362 -33.39 9.55 9.38
N SER A 363 -34.03 8.43 9.05
CA SER A 363 -35.00 8.36 7.97
C SER A 363 -36.19 9.31 8.25
N SER A 364 -36.78 9.88 7.20
CA SER A 364 -37.96 10.74 7.30
C SER A 364 -39.23 10.04 7.82
N SER A 365 -39.15 8.75 8.17
CA SER A 365 -40.23 7.92 8.69
C SER A 365 -40.57 8.18 10.18
N GLU A 366 -39.65 8.71 10.98
CA GLU A 366 -39.93 8.97 12.41
C GLU A 366 -40.66 10.30 12.67
N ALA A 367 -40.78 11.18 11.67
CA ALA A 367 -41.48 12.47 11.83
C ALA A 367 -43.00 12.37 11.69
N LYS A 368 -43.56 11.22 11.29
CA LYS A 368 -45.01 11.05 11.06
C LYS A 368 -45.77 10.32 12.18
N ASN A 369 -45.09 9.69 13.14
CA ASN A 369 -45.75 8.87 14.16
C ASN A 369 -46.04 9.58 15.50
N ASN A 370 -45.68 10.85 15.69
CA ASN A 370 -45.86 11.52 16.98
C ASN A 370 -47.09 12.43 17.09
N ASN A 371 -48.03 12.38 16.13
CA ASN A 371 -49.23 13.23 16.16
C ASN A 371 -50.56 12.51 16.47
N ASN A 372 -50.57 11.21 16.78
CA ASN A 372 -51.78 10.50 17.20
C ASN A 372 -51.60 9.89 18.60
N GLY A 373 -51.71 10.73 19.61
CA GLY A 373 -51.69 10.33 21.02
C GLY A 373 -52.41 11.34 21.90
N GLY A 374 -53.56 11.84 21.44
CA GLY A 374 -54.40 12.76 22.18
C GLY A 374 -55.84 12.28 22.22
N SER A 375 -56.29 11.99 23.44
CA SER A 375 -57.70 11.97 23.87
C SER A 375 -58.56 10.76 23.50
N LEU A 376 -58.85 9.90 24.48
CA LEU A 376 -60.18 9.79 25.13
C LEU A 376 -60.21 8.51 25.99
N LEU A 377 -60.01 8.64 27.30
CA LEU A 377 -60.58 7.71 28.27
C LEU A 377 -61.65 8.50 29.03
N ILE A 378 -62.88 8.39 28.54
CA ILE A 378 -64.07 8.78 29.29
C ILE A 378 -64.35 7.68 30.31
N GLN A 379 -64.74 8.20 31.46
CA GLN A 379 -64.97 7.63 32.76
C GLN A 379 -66.32 6.91 32.84
N GLN A 380 -66.50 6.12 33.92
CA GLN A 380 -67.76 5.59 34.47
C GLN A 380 -68.28 4.32 33.76
N GLN A 381 -68.76 3.28 34.45
CA GLN A 381 -69.20 3.13 35.84
C GLN A 381 -69.10 1.66 36.26
#